data_AF-T1CRA5-F1
#
_entry.id   AF-T1CRA5-F1
#
_cell.length_a   1.000
_cell.length_b   1.000
_cell.length_c   1.000
_cell.angle_alpha   90.00
_cell.angle_beta   90.00
_cell.angle_gamma   90.00
#
_symmetry.space_group_name_H-M   'P 1'
#
loop_
_entity.id
_entity.type
_entity.pdbx_description
1 polymer ?
#
loop_
_entity_poly.entity_id
_entity_poly.type
_entity_poly.pdbx_seq_one_letter_code
_entity_poly.pdbx_strand_id
1 'polypeptide(L)'
;ARQRRQALSIGILGNASQVVPEIVSRGFQVDVATDQTAAHDPLMYLPVGLTLQEAADLRLEDPDDYIQRSRQAMARHVEALVELMDRGAEVFDYGNSLRAEAKLGGFERAFDYPGFVPAYIRPLFCEGVGPFRWAALSGDPADIAATDRAVLEEFPENESLARWIKMAGE
;
A
#
# COMPACT_ATOMS: atom_id res chain seq x y z
N ALA A 1 8.43 11.02 17.31
CA ALA A 1 9.13 10.22 16.29
C ALA A 1 9.93 11.10 15.33
N ARG A 2 9.29 11.83 14.40
CA ARG A 2 9.95 12.63 13.34
C ARG A 2 11.05 13.59 13.85
N GLN A 3 10.74 14.47 14.81
CA GLN A 3 11.72 15.40 15.40
C GLN A 3 12.91 14.71 16.07
N ARG A 4 12.72 13.48 16.55
CA ARG A 4 13.76 12.67 17.22
C ARG A 4 14.44 11.66 16.28
N ARG A 5 14.07 11.63 14.99
CA ARG A 5 14.55 10.66 14.00
C ARG A 5 14.40 9.20 14.45
N GLN A 6 13.27 8.88 15.10
CA GLN A 6 12.93 7.54 15.56
C GLN A 6 11.87 6.94 14.63
N ALA A 7 12.09 5.70 14.17
CA ALA A 7 11.08 4.93 13.45
C ALA A 7 9.90 4.60 14.38
N LEU A 8 8.68 4.85 13.92
CA LEU A 8 7.45 4.57 14.66
C LEU A 8 6.31 4.34 13.66
N SER A 9 5.63 3.20 13.80
CA SER A 9 4.38 2.90 13.09
C SER A 9 3.18 3.25 13.98
N ILE A 10 2.15 3.87 13.39
CA ILE A 10 0.92 4.27 14.08
C ILE A 10 -0.26 3.79 13.26
N GLY A 11 -1.08 2.92 13.84
CA GLY A 11 -2.37 2.54 13.26
C GLY A 11 -3.44 3.59 13.62
N ILE A 12 -4.10 4.15 12.61
CA ILE A 12 -5.24 5.06 12.80
C ILE A 12 -6.50 4.31 12.37
N LEU A 13 -7.42 4.10 13.32
CA LEU A 13 -8.71 3.51 13.03
C LEU A 13 -9.60 4.53 12.31
N GLY A 14 -9.91 4.26 11.04
CA GLY A 14 -10.79 5.09 10.23
C GLY A 14 -10.86 4.63 8.77
N ASN A 15 -11.75 5.26 7.99
CA ASN A 15 -11.84 5.04 6.56
C ASN A 15 -10.84 5.96 5.83
N ALA A 16 -9.97 5.40 4.99
CA ALA A 16 -8.94 6.17 4.28
C ALA A 16 -9.52 7.29 3.40
N SER A 17 -10.69 7.07 2.80
CA SER A 17 -11.43 8.09 2.03
C SER A 17 -11.99 9.24 2.86
N GLN A 18 -11.87 9.19 4.19
CA GLN A 18 -12.16 10.30 5.11
C GLN A 18 -10.89 10.81 5.79
N VAL A 19 -10.01 9.91 6.23
CA VAL A 19 -8.79 10.25 6.97
C VAL A 19 -7.78 10.98 6.08
N VAL A 20 -7.54 10.52 4.85
CA VAL A 20 -6.56 11.15 3.95
C VAL A 20 -7.00 12.56 3.53
N PRO A 21 -8.27 12.79 3.14
CA PRO A 21 -8.78 14.16 2.95
C PRO A 21 -8.66 15.05 4.19
N GLU A 22 -8.80 14.49 5.40
CA GLU A 22 -8.66 15.25 6.64
C GLU A 22 -7.19 15.61 6.95
N ILE A 23 -6.23 14.76 6.60
CA ILE A 23 -4.80 15.07 6.66
C ILE A 23 -4.48 16.25 5.74
N VAL A 24 -5.04 16.23 4.52
CA VAL A 24 -4.93 17.32 3.54
C VAL A 24 -5.57 18.61 4.06
N SER A 25 -6.80 18.54 4.58
CA SER A 25 -7.55 19.71 5.07
C SER A 25 -6.82 20.43 6.21
N ARG A 26 -6.15 19.67 7.09
CA ARG A 26 -5.35 20.19 8.20
C ARG A 26 -3.98 20.74 7.80
N GLY A 27 -3.59 20.61 6.53
CA GLY A 27 -2.28 21.05 6.06
C GLY A 27 -1.13 20.27 6.69
N PHE A 28 -1.35 19.01 7.07
CA PHE A 28 -0.30 18.20 7.65
C PHE A 28 0.77 17.85 6.60
N GLN A 29 2.04 18.05 6.93
CA GLN A 29 3.13 17.77 6.00
C GLN A 29 3.38 16.26 5.89
N VAL A 30 3.13 15.72 4.70
CA VAL A 30 3.38 14.33 4.33
C VAL A 30 4.58 14.27 3.38
N ASP A 31 5.55 13.40 3.67
CA ASP A 31 6.74 13.23 2.83
C ASP A 31 6.51 12.19 1.72
N VAL A 32 5.81 11.10 2.04
CA VAL A 32 5.47 9.99 1.12
C VAL A 32 4.04 9.55 1.37
N ALA A 33 3.25 9.31 0.32
CA ALA A 33 1.92 8.73 0.40
C ALA A 33 1.71 7.61 -0.62
N THR A 34 1.01 6.57 -0.20
CA THR A 34 0.61 5.44 -1.05
C THR A 34 -0.62 4.78 -0.42
N ASP A 35 -1.27 3.86 -1.14
CA ASP A 35 -2.38 3.07 -0.65
C ASP A 35 -2.17 1.57 -0.89
N GLN A 36 -2.73 0.74 0.00
CA GLN A 36 -2.77 -0.72 -0.14
C GLN A 36 -4.10 -1.32 0.36
N THR A 37 -5.19 -0.53 0.30
CA THR A 37 -6.55 -1.08 0.50
C THR A 37 -6.86 -2.15 -0.55
N ALA A 38 -7.90 -2.94 -0.33
CA ALA A 38 -8.36 -3.93 -1.31
C ALA A 38 -9.16 -3.29 -2.47
N ALA A 39 -8.67 -2.19 -3.04
CA ALA A 39 -9.34 -1.43 -4.09
C ALA A 39 -9.55 -2.21 -5.41
N HIS A 40 -8.80 -3.30 -5.62
CA HIS A 40 -8.92 -4.17 -6.78
C HIS A 40 -10.28 -4.90 -6.83
N ASP A 41 -10.95 -4.99 -5.69
CA ASP A 41 -12.32 -5.48 -5.57
C ASP A 41 -13.19 -4.37 -4.95
N PRO A 42 -13.99 -3.65 -5.74
CA PRO A 42 -14.85 -2.60 -5.23
C PRO A 42 -15.88 -3.07 -4.20
N LEU A 43 -16.18 -4.37 -4.11
CA LEU A 43 -17.02 -4.94 -3.03
C LEU A 43 -16.27 -5.05 -1.70
N MET A 44 -14.95 -4.93 -1.70
CA MET A 44 -14.11 -5.00 -0.50
C MET A 44 -13.67 -3.62 0.02
N TYR A 45 -13.70 -2.59 -0.81
CA TYR A 45 -13.43 -1.22 -0.38
C TYR A 45 -14.63 -0.65 0.39
N LEU A 46 -14.44 -0.20 1.63
CA LEU A 46 -15.55 0.25 2.49
C LEU A 46 -16.12 1.61 2.04
N PRO A 47 -17.42 1.71 1.69
CA PRO A 47 -18.08 2.99 1.44
C PRO A 47 -18.04 3.92 2.64
N VAL A 48 -18.14 5.23 2.38
CA VAL A 48 -18.23 6.24 3.43
C VAL A 48 -19.62 6.23 4.07
N GLY A 49 -19.68 6.45 5.39
CA GLY A 49 -20.93 6.68 6.10
C GLY A 49 -21.69 5.42 6.53
N LEU A 50 -21.09 4.24 6.33
CA LEU A 50 -21.64 2.97 6.81
C LEU A 50 -20.78 2.42 7.96
N THR A 51 -21.43 1.81 8.94
CA THR A 51 -20.81 0.88 9.87
C THR A 51 -20.39 -0.40 9.13
N LEU A 52 -19.55 -1.22 9.77
CA LEU A 52 -19.14 -2.50 9.18
C LEU A 52 -20.31 -3.45 8.95
N GLN A 53 -21.34 -3.41 9.82
CA GLN A 53 -22.53 -4.24 9.66
C GLN A 53 -23.40 -3.73 8.50
N GLU A 54 -23.70 -2.43 8.45
CA GLU A 54 -24.48 -1.85 7.35
C GLU A 54 -23.79 -2.05 6.00
N ALA A 55 -22.46 -1.98 5.96
CA ALA A 55 -21.70 -2.29 4.76
C ALA A 55 -21.78 -3.77 4.37
N ALA A 56 -21.77 -4.68 5.35
CA ALA A 56 -21.93 -6.11 5.09
C ALA A 56 -23.34 -6.43 4.56
N ASP A 57 -24.36 -5.80 5.12
CA ASP A 57 -25.76 -5.96 4.69
C ASP A 57 -25.95 -5.39 3.28
N LEU A 58 -25.49 -4.15 3.03
CA LEU A 58 -25.60 -3.52 1.71
C LEU A 58 -24.88 -4.32 0.61
N ARG A 59 -23.71 -4.91 0.93
CA ARG A 59 -22.96 -5.74 -0.03
C ARG A 59 -23.77 -6.95 -0.52
N LEU A 60 -24.66 -7.49 0.32
CA LEU A 60 -25.49 -8.63 -0.02
C LEU A 60 -26.81 -8.21 -0.67
N GLU A 61 -27.41 -7.13 -0.18
CA GLU A 61 -28.72 -6.65 -0.62
C GLU A 61 -28.68 -5.91 -1.96
N ASP A 62 -27.70 -5.02 -2.14
CA ASP A 62 -27.52 -4.22 -3.35
C ASP A 62 -26.02 -4.03 -3.68
N PRO A 63 -25.39 -5.04 -4.30
CA PRO A 63 -23.97 -4.99 -4.63
C PRO A 63 -23.63 -3.89 -5.65
N ASP A 64 -24.57 -3.50 -6.51
CA ASP A 64 -24.35 -2.44 -7.50
C ASP A 64 -24.26 -1.06 -6.82
N ASP A 65 -25.17 -0.77 -5.88
CA ASP A 65 -25.08 0.43 -5.04
C ASP A 65 -23.81 0.42 -4.19
N TYR A 66 -23.43 -0.73 -3.62
CA TYR A 66 -22.18 -0.86 -2.88
C TYR A 66 -20.97 -0.46 -3.75
N ILE A 67 -20.83 -1.05 -4.94
CA ILE A 67 -19.75 -0.77 -5.88
C ILE A 67 -19.73 0.72 -6.26
N GLN A 68 -20.89 1.31 -6.53
CA GLN A 68 -20.99 2.73 -6.88
C GLN A 68 -20.48 3.62 -5.76
N ARG A 69 -20.90 3.38 -4.51
CA ARG A 69 -20.46 4.15 -3.34
C ARG A 69 -18.98 3.92 -3.03
N SER A 70 -18.48 2.71 -3.21
CA SER A 70 -17.05 2.39 -3.07
C SER A 70 -16.20 3.16 -4.08
N ARG A 71 -16.62 3.24 -5.35
CA ARG A 71 -15.93 4.04 -6.37
C ARG A 71 -15.92 5.52 -6.06
N GLN A 72 -17.02 6.08 -5.55
CA GLN A 72 -17.07 7.46 -5.09
C GLN A 72 -16.10 7.71 -3.91
N ALA A 73 -16.02 6.76 -2.98
CA ALA A 73 -15.08 6.82 -1.87
C ALA A 73 -13.62 6.72 -2.35
N MET A 74 -13.32 5.85 -3.32
CA MET A 74 -12.01 5.73 -3.96
C MET A 74 -11.63 7.00 -4.73
N ALA A 75 -12.56 7.61 -5.47
CA ALA A 75 -12.35 8.88 -6.16
C ALA A 75 -11.93 9.99 -5.19
N ARG A 76 -12.64 10.14 -4.07
CA ARG A 76 -12.30 11.11 -3.00
C ARG A 76 -10.95 10.81 -2.35
N HIS A 77 -10.61 9.54 -2.17
CA HIS A 77 -9.32 9.14 -1.62
C HIS A 77 -8.18 9.53 -2.57
N VAL A 78 -8.33 9.22 -3.86
CA VAL A 78 -7.32 9.54 -4.88
C VAL A 78 -7.18 11.04 -5.12
N GLU A 79 -8.28 11.80 -5.07
CA GLU A 79 -8.23 13.26 -5.08
C GLU A 79 -7.33 13.82 -3.97
N ALA A 80 -7.46 13.29 -2.75
CA ALA A 80 -6.60 13.70 -1.64
C ALA A 80 -5.13 13.27 -1.82
N LEU A 81 -4.86 12.10 -2.41
CA LEU A 81 -3.50 11.69 -2.76
C LEU A 81 -2.87 12.61 -3.80
N VAL A 82 -3.62 13.01 -4.83
CA VAL A 82 -3.16 13.97 -5.84
C VAL A 82 -2.92 15.34 -5.24
N GLU A 83 -3.74 15.80 -4.31
CA GLU A 83 -3.50 17.05 -3.59
C GLU A 83 -2.24 16.99 -2.70
N LEU A 84 -1.93 15.84 -2.09
CA LEU A 84 -0.65 15.65 -1.38
C LEU A 84 0.55 15.72 -2.35
N MET A 85 0.42 15.12 -3.53
CA MET A 85 1.42 15.21 -4.60
C MET A 85 1.63 16.66 -5.06
N ASP A 86 0.55 17.41 -5.29
CA ASP A 86 0.60 18.83 -5.69
C ASP A 86 1.29 19.69 -4.60
N ARG A 87 1.26 19.25 -3.34
CA ARG A 87 1.97 19.87 -2.20
C ARG A 87 3.41 19.36 -2.00
N GLY A 88 3.90 18.49 -2.88
CA GLY A 88 5.28 18.02 -2.90
C GLY A 88 5.54 16.71 -2.15
N ALA A 89 4.51 15.96 -1.75
CA ALA A 89 4.70 14.59 -1.27
C ALA A 89 5.07 13.66 -2.44
N GLU A 90 5.93 12.67 -2.19
CA GLU A 90 6.15 11.58 -3.13
C GLU A 90 4.93 10.64 -3.10
N VAL A 91 4.19 10.53 -4.21
CA VAL A 91 2.97 9.73 -4.29
C VAL A 91 3.11 8.66 -5.36
N PHE A 92 2.74 7.43 -5.01
CA PHE A 92 2.72 6.31 -5.95
C PHE A 92 1.59 5.33 -5.65
N ASP A 93 1.19 4.58 -6.66
CA ASP A 93 0.22 3.48 -6.56
C ASP A 93 0.92 2.16 -6.29
N TYR A 94 0.48 1.45 -5.25
CA TYR A 94 1.09 0.18 -4.82
C TYR A 94 0.37 -1.05 -5.37
N GLY A 95 -0.15 -0.98 -6.60
CA GLY A 95 -0.59 -2.17 -7.33
C GLY A 95 -1.91 -2.78 -6.85
N ASN A 96 -2.82 -1.96 -6.31
CA ASN A 96 -4.16 -2.39 -5.90
C ASN A 96 -5.28 -1.85 -6.81
N SER A 97 -4.94 -1.28 -7.97
CA SER A 97 -5.89 -0.72 -8.95
C SER A 97 -6.72 0.49 -8.47
N LEU A 98 -6.36 1.11 -7.34
CA LEU A 98 -7.11 2.26 -6.79
C LEU A 98 -7.31 3.39 -7.81
N ARG A 99 -6.27 3.72 -8.61
CA ARG A 99 -6.36 4.75 -9.65
C ARG A 99 -7.40 4.44 -10.72
N ALA A 100 -7.52 3.18 -11.12
CA ALA A 100 -8.49 2.77 -12.13
C ALA A 100 -9.92 2.90 -11.59
N GLU A 101 -10.17 2.43 -10.36
CA GLU A 101 -11.48 2.55 -9.72
C GLU A 101 -11.86 4.00 -9.41
N ALA A 102 -10.90 4.85 -9.02
CA ALA A 102 -11.12 6.28 -8.84
C ALA A 102 -11.51 6.99 -10.14
N LYS A 103 -10.88 6.61 -11.27
CA LYS A 103 -11.27 7.12 -12.59
C LYS A 103 -12.70 6.71 -12.96
N LEU A 104 -13.06 5.44 -12.72
CA LEU A 104 -14.44 4.96 -12.89
C LEU A 104 -15.43 5.64 -11.93
N GLY A 105 -14.95 6.06 -10.75
CA GLY A 105 -15.68 6.89 -9.80
C GLY A 105 -15.79 8.37 -10.16
N GLY A 106 -15.19 8.80 -11.28
CA GLY A 106 -15.33 10.15 -11.83
C GLY A 106 -14.18 11.11 -11.54
N PHE A 107 -13.03 10.65 -11.05
CA PHE A 107 -11.85 11.50 -10.83
C PHE A 107 -10.85 11.40 -11.99
N GLU A 108 -10.75 12.47 -12.81
CA GLU A 108 -9.97 12.47 -14.05
C GLU A 108 -8.44 12.40 -13.84
N ARG A 109 -7.93 13.06 -12.80
CA ARG A 109 -6.49 13.12 -12.46
C ARG A 109 -5.98 11.84 -11.77
N ALA A 110 -6.75 10.76 -11.78
CA ALA A 110 -6.41 9.54 -11.03
C ALA A 110 -5.07 8.91 -11.43
N PHE A 111 -4.55 9.21 -12.63
CA PHE A 111 -3.28 8.66 -13.12
C PHE A 111 -2.12 9.67 -13.10
N ASP A 112 -2.29 10.82 -12.44
CA ASP A 112 -1.24 11.85 -12.37
C ASP A 112 -0.01 11.39 -11.56
N TYR A 113 -0.15 10.35 -10.74
CA TYR A 113 0.96 9.70 -10.04
C TYR A 113 1.24 8.28 -10.57
N PRO A 114 2.51 7.84 -10.58
CA PRO A 114 2.91 6.59 -11.21
C PRO A 114 2.59 5.36 -10.35
N GLY A 115 2.67 4.18 -10.97
CA GLY A 115 2.73 2.92 -10.21
C GLY A 115 4.13 2.67 -9.67
N PHE A 116 4.22 1.92 -8.57
CA PHE A 116 5.51 1.62 -7.93
C PHE A 116 6.48 0.83 -8.84
N VAL A 117 5.97 0.00 -9.76
CA VAL A 117 6.80 -0.76 -10.71
C VAL A 117 7.57 0.15 -11.67
N PRO A 118 6.92 0.98 -12.50
CA PRO A 118 7.64 1.90 -13.38
C PRO A 118 8.48 2.92 -12.61
N ALA A 119 8.06 3.33 -11.41
CA ALA A 119 8.76 4.35 -10.63
C ALA A 119 10.04 3.83 -9.96
N TYR A 120 10.02 2.63 -9.36
CA TYR A 120 11.10 2.18 -8.48
C TYR A 120 11.60 0.75 -8.76
N ILE A 121 10.71 -0.18 -9.10
CA ILE A 121 11.05 -1.62 -9.08
C ILE A 121 11.54 -2.14 -10.43
N ARG A 122 11.18 -1.50 -11.55
CA ARG A 122 11.53 -1.98 -12.90
C ARG A 122 13.03 -2.28 -13.10
N PRO A 123 13.99 -1.47 -12.60
CA PRO A 123 15.41 -1.80 -12.72
C PRO A 123 15.78 -3.15 -12.10
N LEU A 124 15.23 -3.48 -10.92
CA LEU A 124 15.45 -4.77 -10.27
C LEU A 124 14.94 -5.93 -11.14
N PHE A 125 13.76 -5.78 -11.75
CA PHE A 125 13.23 -6.78 -12.67
C PHE A 125 14.11 -6.99 -13.91
N CYS A 126 14.76 -5.94 -14.42
CA CYS A 126 15.68 -6.06 -15.55
C CYS A 126 16.94 -6.88 -15.20
N GLU A 127 17.30 -6.96 -13.92
CA GLU A 127 18.40 -7.79 -13.40
C GLU A 127 17.92 -9.19 -12.97
N GLY A 128 16.65 -9.54 -13.22
CA GLY A 128 16.07 -10.81 -12.79
C GLY A 128 15.78 -10.89 -11.28
N VAL A 129 15.92 -9.79 -10.55
CA VAL A 129 15.61 -9.72 -9.12
C VAL A 129 14.10 -9.64 -8.94
N GLY A 130 13.54 -10.53 -8.14
CA GLY A 130 12.10 -10.56 -7.83
C GLY A 130 11.85 -11.05 -6.41
N PRO A 131 10.58 -11.24 -6.00
CA PRO A 131 10.20 -11.68 -4.66
C PRO A 131 10.45 -13.19 -4.46
N PHE A 132 11.69 -13.63 -4.66
CA PHE A 132 12.13 -14.99 -4.43
C PHE A 132 11.92 -15.39 -2.97
N ARG A 133 11.45 -16.62 -2.75
CA ARG A 133 11.11 -17.14 -1.42
C ARG A 133 11.26 -18.65 -1.39
N TRP A 134 11.52 -19.18 -0.20
CA TRP A 134 11.49 -20.60 0.10
C TRP A 134 10.75 -20.85 1.42
N ALA A 135 10.45 -22.11 1.71
CA ALA A 135 9.79 -22.53 2.94
C ALA A 135 10.39 -23.85 3.44
N ALA A 136 10.57 -23.99 4.75
CA ALA A 136 11.03 -25.21 5.39
C ALA A 136 9.83 -26.14 5.70
N LEU A 137 9.73 -27.26 4.98
CA LEU A 137 8.61 -28.21 5.17
C LEU A 137 8.69 -28.99 6.49
N SER A 138 9.84 -29.00 7.15
CA SER A 138 10.01 -29.55 8.50
C SER A 138 9.19 -28.79 9.55
N GLY A 139 8.90 -27.51 9.30
CA GLY A 139 8.34 -26.59 10.28
C GLY A 139 9.35 -26.10 11.33
N ASP A 140 10.62 -26.53 11.24
CA ASP A 140 11.66 -26.12 12.19
C ASP A 140 12.28 -24.78 11.76
N PRO A 141 12.22 -23.71 12.59
CA PRO A 141 12.86 -22.43 12.28
C PRO A 141 14.39 -22.54 12.11
N ALA A 142 15.03 -23.59 12.65
CA ALA A 142 16.45 -23.83 12.46
C ALA A 142 16.83 -24.03 10.99
N ASP A 143 15.92 -24.56 10.17
CA ASP A 143 16.14 -24.73 8.73
C ASP A 143 16.18 -23.37 8.02
N ILE A 144 15.31 -22.42 8.40
CA ILE A 144 15.37 -21.04 7.87
C ILE A 144 16.68 -20.37 8.29
N ALA A 145 17.07 -20.48 9.56
CA ALA A 145 18.35 -19.94 10.03
C ALA A 145 19.56 -20.57 9.32
N ALA A 146 19.47 -21.85 8.94
CA ALA A 146 20.51 -22.51 8.13
C ALA A 146 20.57 -21.95 6.72
N THR A 147 19.41 -21.73 6.08
CA THR A 147 19.36 -21.11 4.75
C THR A 147 19.79 -19.65 4.76
N ASP A 148 19.49 -18.88 5.81
CA ASP A 148 19.95 -17.50 5.95
C ASP A 148 21.48 -17.43 6.00
N ARG A 149 22.12 -18.32 6.78
CA ARG A 149 23.59 -18.42 6.80
C ARG A 149 24.15 -18.79 5.43
N ALA A 150 23.57 -19.78 4.76
CA ALA A 150 24.01 -20.20 3.43
C ALA A 150 23.92 -19.06 2.41
N VAL A 151 22.85 -18.25 2.44
CA VAL A 151 22.69 -17.07 1.57
C VAL A 151 23.78 -16.02 1.86
N LEU A 152 24.11 -15.77 3.12
CA LEU A 152 25.17 -14.82 3.49
C LEU A 152 26.58 -15.31 3.11
N GLU A 153 26.82 -16.62 3.18
CA GLU A 153 28.08 -17.25 2.78
C GLU A 153 28.26 -17.26 1.25
N GLU A 154 27.18 -17.48 0.49
CA GLU A 154 27.21 -17.51 -0.97
C GLU A 154 27.34 -16.11 -1.60
N PHE A 155 26.76 -15.09 -0.96
CA PHE A 155 26.75 -13.71 -1.47
C PHE A 155 27.41 -12.71 -0.50
N PRO A 156 28.69 -12.91 -0.12
CA PRO A 156 29.33 -12.14 0.94
C PRO A 156 29.51 -10.65 0.62
N GLU A 157 29.62 -10.32 -0.68
CA GLU A 157 29.80 -8.94 -1.17
C GLU A 157 28.47 -8.17 -1.30
N ASN A 158 27.32 -8.84 -1.17
CA ASN A 158 26.01 -8.20 -1.31
C ASN A 158 25.55 -7.61 0.03
N GLU A 159 26.06 -6.41 0.36
CA GLU A 159 25.74 -5.73 1.61
C GLU A 159 24.24 -5.47 1.82
N SER A 160 23.50 -5.19 0.74
CA SER A 160 22.07 -4.92 0.81
C SER A 160 21.30 -6.19 1.19
N LEU A 161 21.62 -7.33 0.57
CA LEU A 161 21.08 -8.64 0.92
C LEU A 161 21.44 -9.01 2.36
N ALA A 162 22.68 -8.80 2.76
CA ALA A 162 23.12 -9.12 4.12
C ALA A 162 22.38 -8.31 5.19
N ARG A 163 22.11 -7.03 4.91
CA ARG A 163 21.30 -6.18 5.79
C ARG A 163 19.86 -6.64 5.86
N TRP A 164 19.27 -7.01 4.71
CA TRP A 164 17.90 -7.52 4.64
C TRP A 164 17.71 -8.81 5.45
N ILE A 165 18.59 -9.80 5.27
CA ILE A 165 18.53 -11.08 6.01
C ILE A 165 18.65 -10.85 7.52
N LYS A 166 19.55 -9.96 7.96
CA LYS A 166 19.69 -9.63 9.38
C LYS A 166 18.42 -9.01 9.95
N MET A 167 17.84 -8.03 9.27
CA MET A 167 16.60 -7.39 9.70
C MET A 167 15.41 -8.36 9.73
N ALA A 168 15.36 -9.34 8.82
CA ALA A 168 14.27 -10.31 8.76
C ALA A 168 14.34 -11.34 9.90
N GLY A 169 15.53 -11.60 10.45
CA GLY A 169 15.75 -12.52 11.55
C GLY A 169 15.67 -11.91 12.96
N GLU A 170 15.52 -10.58 13.08
CA GLU A 170 15.30 -9.85 14.34
C GLU A 170 13.82 -9.89 14.79
#